data_AF-A0A7S1R5C0-F1
#
_entry.id   AF-A0A7S1R5C0-F1
#
_cell.length_a   1.000
_cell.length_b   1.000
_cell.length_c   1.000
_cell.angle_alpha   90.00
_cell.angle_beta   90.00
_cell.angle_gamma   90.00
#
_symmetry.space_group_name_H-M   'P 1'
#
loop_
_entity.id
_entity.type
_entity.pdbx_description
1 polymer ?
#
loop_
_entity_poly.entity_id
_entity_poly.type
_entity_poly.pdbx_seq_one_letter_code
_entity_poly.pdbx_strand_id
1 'polypeptide(L)'
;VAHEYEKFRQEYGLFEAERQRIVNPQLAAEATIDLNVGGTVFETARSTLVQQSGSFLDSMLSGRYQVSRDRYGRVFLNRDPEHFRTVLNFLRNPQTPPMP
;
A
#
# COMPACT_ATOMS: atom_id res chain seq x y z
N VAL A 1 0.75 -35.47 12.32
CA VAL A 1 -0.48 -34.97 11.66
C VAL A 1 -1.21 -33.95 12.54
N ALA A 2 -1.95 -34.32 13.60
CA ALA A 2 -2.72 -33.35 14.41
C ALA A 2 -1.87 -32.24 15.08
N HIS A 3 -0.73 -32.61 15.67
CA HIS A 3 0.21 -31.68 16.31
C HIS A 3 0.82 -30.66 15.33
N GLU A 4 0.93 -31.03 14.06
CA GLU A 4 1.53 -30.21 13.01
C GLU A 4 0.55 -29.12 12.56
N TYR A 5 -0.75 -29.45 12.50
CA TYR A 5 -1.83 -28.48 12.25
C TYR A 5 -1.99 -27.49 13.41
N GLU A 6 -1.87 -27.94 14.67
CA GLU A 6 -1.89 -27.04 15.83
C GLU A 6 -0.72 -26.07 15.83
N LYS A 7 0.48 -26.58 15.55
CA LYS A 7 1.68 -25.75 15.44
C LYS A 7 1.54 -24.72 14.32
N PHE A 8 1.05 -25.13 13.15
CA PHE A 8 0.80 -24.23 12.03
C PHE A 8 -0.26 -23.18 12.34
N ARG A 9 -1.35 -23.54 13.04
CA ARG A 9 -2.38 -22.58 13.48
C ARG A 9 -1.84 -21.57 14.48
N GLN A 10 -0.99 -22.00 15.42
CA GLN A 10 -0.34 -21.09 16.36
C GLN A 10 0.64 -20.16 15.65
N GLU A 11 1.48 -20.68 14.76
CA GLU A 11 2.40 -19.87 13.96
C GLU A 11 1.63 -18.86 13.09
N TYR A 12 0.54 -19.27 12.44
CA TYR A 12 -0.31 -18.38 11.66
C TYR A 12 -0.95 -17.29 12.53
N GLY A 13 -1.42 -17.63 13.73
CA GLY A 13 -1.99 -16.67 14.69
C GLY A 13 -0.96 -15.68 15.22
N LEU A 14 0.26 -16.14 15.53
CA LEU A 14 1.37 -15.29 15.94
C LEU A 14 1.85 -14.38 14.81
N PHE A 15 1.92 -14.91 13.59
CA PHE A 15 2.24 -14.15 12.38
C PHE A 15 1.21 -13.05 12.12
N GLU A 16 -0.09 -13.35 12.17
CA GLU A 16 -1.14 -12.35 12.05
C GLU A 16 -1.09 -11.32 13.18
N ALA A 17 -0.86 -11.74 14.43
CA ALA A 17 -0.73 -10.83 15.56
C ALA A 17 0.49 -9.90 15.45
N GLU A 18 1.62 -10.41 14.97
CA GLU A 18 2.83 -9.62 14.71
C GLU A 18 2.60 -8.63 13.55
N ARG A 19 1.88 -9.05 12.51
CA ARG A 19 1.43 -8.17 11.41
C ARG A 19 0.49 -7.06 11.88
N GLN A 20 -0.27 -7.26 12.96
CA GLN A 20 -1.13 -6.23 13.55
C GLN A 20 -0.35 -5.25 14.45
N ARG A 21 0.87 -5.60 14.89
CA ARG A 21 1.70 -4.74 15.74
C ARG A 21 2.55 -3.74 14.95
N ILE A 22 2.91 -4.08 13.70
CA ILE A 22 3.62 -3.16 12.81
C ILE A 22 2.57 -2.28 12.11
N VAL A 23 1.91 -1.39 12.84
CA VAL A 23 1.07 -0.36 12.24
C VAL A 23 1.80 0.96 12.37
N ASN A 24 2.17 1.59 11.26
CA ASN A 24 2.58 2.99 11.28
C ASN A 24 1.31 3.88 11.28
N PRO A 25 0.91 4.48 12.42
CA PRO A 25 -0.32 5.23 12.53
C PRO A 25 -0.28 6.55 11.73
N GLN A 26 0.92 7.08 11.42
CA GLN A 26 1.06 8.33 10.68
C GLN A 26 0.62 8.15 9.22
N LEU A 27 1.04 7.05 8.59
CA LEU A 27 0.63 6.72 7.21
C LEU A 27 -0.88 6.39 7.10
N ALA A 28 -1.48 5.89 8.18
CA ALA A 28 -2.91 5.61 8.24
C ALA A 28 -3.76 6.88 8.41
N ALA A 29 -3.20 7.96 8.97
CA ALA A 29 -3.91 9.20 9.29
C ALA A 29 -3.73 10.32 8.25
N GLU A 30 -2.76 10.21 7.35
CA GLU A 30 -2.47 11.21 6.32
C GLU A 30 -3.61 11.30 5.27
N ALA A 31 -4.16 12.50 5.07
CA ALA A 31 -5.21 12.76 4.08
C ALA A 31 -4.64 12.80 2.64
N THR A 32 -3.44 13.36 2.49
CA THR A 32 -2.66 13.43 1.24
C THR A 32 -1.32 12.74 1.43
N ILE A 33 -0.85 12.08 0.38
CA ILE A 33 0.33 11.22 0.39
C ILE A 33 1.19 11.55 -0.84
N ASP A 34 2.49 11.71 -0.60
CA ASP A 34 3.51 11.81 -1.63
C ASP A 34 4.12 10.44 -1.94
N LEU A 35 4.04 10.04 -3.20
CA LEU A 35 4.59 8.80 -3.75
C LEU A 35 5.71 9.12 -4.73
N ASN A 36 6.91 8.61 -4.49
CA ASN A 36 7.98 8.58 -5.47
C ASN A 36 7.91 7.28 -6.27
N VAL A 37 7.55 7.35 -7.55
CA VAL A 37 7.46 6.20 -8.45
C VAL A 37 8.52 6.33 -9.53
N GLY A 38 9.53 5.45 -9.48
CA GLY A 38 10.62 5.45 -10.47
C GLY A 38 11.42 6.75 -10.55
N GLY A 39 11.36 7.61 -9.52
CA GLY A 39 12.00 8.93 -9.49
C GLY A 39 11.03 10.11 -9.67
N THR A 40 9.79 9.86 -10.12
CA THR A 40 8.76 10.89 -10.31
C THR A 40 7.84 10.95 -9.11
N VAL A 41 7.54 12.15 -8.62
CA VAL A 41 6.70 12.35 -7.45
C VAL A 41 5.25 12.56 -7.86
N PHE A 42 4.34 11.83 -7.21
CA PHE A 42 2.90 11.94 -7.34
C PHE A 42 2.31 12.29 -5.98
N GLU A 43 1.59 13.40 -5.92
CA GLU A 43 0.78 13.78 -4.78
C GLU A 43 -0.67 13.35 -5.02
N THR A 44 -1.28 12.67 -4.05
CA THR A 44 -2.70 12.25 -4.15
C THR A 44 -3.34 12.04 -2.79
N ALA A 45 -4.66 11.99 -2.74
CA ALA A 45 -5.38 11.65 -1.52
C ALA A 45 -5.24 10.17 -1.16
N ARG A 46 -5.16 9.85 0.14
CA ARG A 46 -5.18 8.47 0.66
C ARG A 46 -6.41 7.72 0.18
N SER A 47 -7.57 8.38 0.21
CA SER A 47 -8.86 7.83 -0.23
C SER A 47 -8.83 7.31 -1.67
N THR A 48 -8.06 7.94 -2.56
CA THR A 48 -7.87 7.48 -3.94
C THR A 48 -7.11 6.15 -4.00
N LEU A 49 -6.06 6.00 -3.21
CA LEU A 49 -5.18 4.82 -3.24
C LEU A 49 -5.79 3.60 -2.56
N VAL A 50 -6.67 3.83 -1.57
CA VAL A 50 -7.39 2.77 -0.83
C VAL A 50 -8.76 2.45 -1.42
N GLN A 51 -9.13 3.04 -2.56
CA GLN A 51 -10.44 2.87 -3.19
C GLN A 51 -10.75 1.40 -3.51
N GLN A 52 -9.71 0.61 -3.82
CA GLN A 52 -9.82 -0.83 -4.04
C GLN A 52 -9.32 -1.60 -2.81
N SER A 53 -10.25 -2.04 -1.98
CA SER A 53 -9.97 -2.84 -0.79
C SER A 53 -9.21 -4.13 -1.14
N GLY A 54 -8.15 -4.43 -0.39
CA GLY A 54 -7.31 -5.62 -0.62
C GLY A 54 -6.33 -5.48 -1.78
N SER A 55 -6.32 -4.35 -2.48
CA SER A 55 -5.27 -4.04 -3.46
C SER A 55 -3.91 -3.86 -2.78
N PHE A 56 -2.85 -3.90 -3.58
CA PHE A 56 -1.51 -3.59 -3.10
C PHE A 56 -1.41 -2.18 -2.50
N LEU A 57 -2.03 -1.17 -3.13
CA LEU A 57 -1.99 0.22 -2.68
C LEU A 57 -2.76 0.42 -1.37
N ASP A 58 -3.91 -0.25 -1.21
CA ASP A 58 -4.63 -0.30 0.06
C ASP A 58 -3.79 -0.96 1.17
N SER A 59 -3.23 -2.13 0.87
CA SER A 59 -2.38 -2.87 1.79
C SER A 59 -1.16 -2.05 2.22
N MET A 60 -0.51 -1.38 1.27
CA MET A 60 0.65 -0.52 1.50
C MET A 60 0.35 0.62 2.49
N LEU A 61 -0.84 1.21 2.40
CA LEU A 61 -1.27 2.34 3.24
C LEU A 61 -2.06 1.93 4.48
N SER A 62 -2.22 0.63 4.70
CA SER A 62 -2.79 0.11 5.95
C SER A 62 -1.83 0.26 7.14
N GLY A 63 -0.59 0.68 6.89
CA GLY A 63 0.46 0.78 7.92
C GLY A 63 1.06 -0.57 8.32
N ARG A 64 0.48 -1.69 7.88
CA ARG A 64 0.83 -3.09 8.21
C ARG A 64 2.09 -3.64 7.53
N TYR A 65 2.67 -2.87 6.62
CA TYR A 65 3.81 -3.29 5.82
C TYR A 65 4.92 -2.24 5.90
N GLN A 66 6.17 -2.70 5.95
CA GLN A 66 7.30 -1.81 5.73
C GLN A 66 7.27 -1.33 4.29
N VAL A 67 7.04 -0.03 4.13
CA VAL A 67 7.16 0.67 2.86
C VAL A 67 8.56 1.23 2.71
N SER A 68 9.17 0.96 1.56
CA SER A 68 10.38 1.67 1.15
C SER A 68 10.11 3.16 1.11
N ARG A 69 11.08 3.96 1.59
CA ARG A 69 11.02 5.42 1.53
C ARG A 69 12.22 5.96 0.79
N ASP A 70 12.03 7.06 0.08
CA ASP A 70 13.15 7.77 -0.55
C ASP A 70 13.90 8.66 0.46
N ARG A 71 14.95 9.36 0.00
CA ARG A 71 15.77 10.25 0.84
C ARG A 71 15.01 11.42 1.49
N TYR A 72 13.78 11.71 1.06
CA TYR A 72 12.91 12.74 1.62
C TYR A 72 11.78 12.13 2.47
N GLY A 73 11.80 10.81 2.71
CA GLY A 73 10.79 10.13 3.51
C GLY A 73 9.49 9.82 2.76
N ARG A 74 9.41 10.03 1.44
CA ARG A 74 8.21 9.73 0.64
C ARG A 74 8.13 8.24 0.34
N VAL A 75 6.93 7.69 0.22
CA VAL A 75 6.76 6.27 -0.13
C VAL A 75 7.35 6.02 -1.52
N PHE A 76 8.23 5.03 -1.64
CA PHE A 76 8.95 4.73 -2.88
C PHE A 76 8.43 3.46 -3.55
N LEU A 77 8.07 3.58 -4.83
CA LEU A 77 7.69 2.49 -5.70
C LEU A 77 8.73 2.34 -6.81
N ASN A 78 9.39 1.18 -6.88
CA ASN A 78 10.31 0.84 -7.95
C ASN A 78 9.56 0.39 -9.21
N ARG A 79 8.75 1.28 -9.79
CA ARG A 79 7.91 1.05 -10.97
C ARG A 79 8.03 2.23 -11.93
N ASP A 80 7.58 2.01 -13.16
CA ASP A 80 7.53 3.04 -14.19
C ASP A 80 6.46 4.11 -13.87
N PRO A 81 6.82 5.40 -13.83
CA PRO A 81 5.88 6.47 -13.55
C PRO A 81 4.80 6.67 -14.63
N GLU A 82 5.04 6.35 -15.90
CA GLU A 82 4.04 6.51 -16.96
C GLU A 82 2.88 5.53 -16.76
N HIS A 83 3.20 4.26 -16.55
CA HIS A 83 2.21 3.25 -16.22
C HIS A 83 1.45 3.58 -14.92
N PHE A 84 2.15 4.10 -13.91
CA PHE A 84 1.51 4.48 -12.65
C PHE A 84 0.58 5.68 -12.81
N ARG A 85 0.90 6.66 -13.67
CA ARG A 85 0.00 7.79 -13.99
C ARG A 85 -1.35 7.28 -14.47
N THR A 86 -1.36 6.29 -15.35
CA THR A 86 -2.57 5.68 -15.90
C THR A 86 -3.41 5.02 -14.80
N VAL A 87 -2.77 4.23 -13.93
CA VAL A 87 -3.43 3.61 -12.76
C VAL A 87 -4.00 4.68 -11.82
N LEU A 88 -3.22 5.72 -11.50
CA LEU A 88 -3.65 6.77 -10.59
C LEU A 88 -4.83 7.57 -11.14
N ASN A 89 -4.83 7.87 -12.44
CA ASN A 89 -5.93 8.56 -13.10
C ASN A 89 -7.20 7.70 -13.10
N PHE A 90 -7.08 6.40 -13.33
CA PHE A 90 -8.19 5.47 -13.21
C PHE A 90 -8.77 5.47 -11.78
N LEU A 91 -7.94 5.42 -10.74
CA LEU A 91 -8.41 5.47 -9.34
C LEU A 91 -9.10 6.81 -8.99
N ARG A 92 -8.66 7.92 -9.61
CA ARG A 92 -9.30 9.24 -9.43
C ARG A 92 -10.66 9.32 -10.11
N ASN A 93 -10.83 8.64 -11.24
CA ASN A 93 -12.07 8.64 -12.01
C ASN A 93 -12.32 7.27 -12.66
N PRO A 94 -12.88 6.30 -11.92
CA PRO A 94 -13.05 4.92 -12.39
C PRO A 94 -14.01 4.77 -13.58
N GLN A 95 -14.85 5.78 -13.82
CA GLN A 95 -15.84 5.79 -14.89
C GLN A 95 -15.26 6.25 -16.23
N THR A 96 -14.04 6.82 -16.21
CA THR A 96 -13.38 7.27 -17.43
C THR A 96 -12.25 6.30 -17.76
N PRO A 97 -12.29 5.63 -18.93
CA PRO A 97 -11.21 4.75 -19.32
C PRO A 97 -9.90 5.54 -19.43
N PRO A 98 -8.78 4.97 -18.96
CA PRO A 98 -7.49 5.62 -19.09
C PRO A 98 -7.15 5.87 -20.55
N MET A 99 -6.84 7.12 -20.88
CA MET A 99 -6.31 7.49 -22.19
C MET A 99 -4.79 7.21 -22.21
N PRO A 100 -4.26 6.61 -23.30
CA PRO A 100 -2.83 6.37 -23.46
C PRO A 100 -2.03 7.66 -23.58
#